data_AF-A0A2C7A4M6-F1
#
_entry.id   AF-A0A2C7A4M6-F1
#
_cell.length_a   1.000
_cell.length_b   1.000
_cell.length_c   1.000
_cell.angle_alpha   90.00
_cell.angle_beta   90.00
_cell.angle_gamma   90.00
#
_symmetry.space_group_name_H-M   'P 1'
#
loop_
_entity.id
_entity.type
_entity.pdbx_description
1 polymer ?
#
loop_
_entity_poly.entity_id
_entity_poly.type
_entity_poly.pdbx_seq_one_letter_code
_entity_poly.pdbx_strand_id
1 'polypeptide(L)'
;MQPGEVNYFGAAGTVWYSFTPTENAPVAFSLGNAPVTNSVIVQSAPAGTVPSVGGLQAVTNNGGSAPAVQFFAQAGQTYYIQVGSTAEALGAFSIASVPPDPAIDVTPPAAPAIVAVTDADGDAVTTTGVAGALTFSGTAEPGSIVVLKGNLDGVDADLGSVEAGAEGNWSITVENLVAGVYSFGAVARDDAGNQSLTSSNLLAITLEAGPEPDTTPPEPPVILAAANSEGPIGDGVSTQPVLIITGTAEPLSTITLFNGEETLATGIATNAEGNWSFTTAALSEGSYSFTAVATDAAGNPSTTSPTPLVVEVDLPDGTPTPTPIPTEALGFDAEYYLAMNPDVAAAGVDPLAHYTEFGWQEGRDPNALFDISYYLNQNPDVAAAQIDPLAHYIEFGWVEGRDPSYIFSGDLYLENNVDVAEAGVNPLVHYLYFGSTEGRDTFQATPEATGPQAPLVDAQFYFQNNPDVAKEGVDPSRHFAEFGWQEGRDPNAFFDIEYYLANNVDVAEAGINPVQHYLEYGAGEGRDPSAAFSTEDYLAANVDVAEAGVNPLQHYLEFGIAEGRPLAPVVEPVPDLV
;
A
#
# COMPACT_ATOMS: atom_id res chain seq x y z
N MET A 1 -28.23 49.38 -16.32
CA MET A 1 -28.33 49.07 -14.88
C MET A 1 -29.40 49.97 -14.28
N GLN A 2 -30.49 49.42 -13.73
CA GLN A 2 -31.37 50.23 -12.88
C GLN A 2 -30.75 50.30 -11.47
N PRO A 3 -30.74 51.47 -10.80
CA PRO A 3 -30.30 51.55 -9.41
C PRO A 3 -31.20 50.64 -8.55
N GLY A 4 -30.62 49.66 -7.86
CA GLY A 4 -31.36 48.78 -6.96
C GLY A 4 -31.83 49.51 -5.69
N GLU A 5 -32.87 48.97 -5.05
CA GLU A 5 -33.39 49.43 -3.76
C GLU A 5 -32.27 49.46 -2.70
N VAL A 6 -32.19 50.57 -1.95
CA VAL A 6 -31.36 50.65 -0.75
C VAL A 6 -32.07 49.87 0.35
N ASN A 7 -31.54 48.71 0.68
CA ASN A 7 -32.09 47.84 1.71
C ASN A 7 -31.23 47.92 2.96
N TYR A 8 -31.77 48.55 4.02
CA TYR A 8 -31.10 48.65 5.32
C TYR A 8 -31.22 47.34 6.10
N PHE A 9 -30.17 46.51 6.05
CA PHE A 9 -30.06 45.32 6.88
C PHE A 9 -28.75 45.37 7.69
N GLY A 10 -28.82 45.74 8.97
CA GLY A 10 -27.67 45.67 9.87
C GLY A 10 -27.76 46.57 11.11
N ALA A 11 -26.98 46.23 12.14
CA ALA A 11 -26.76 47.08 13.30
C ALA A 11 -26.19 48.46 12.88
N ALA A 12 -26.52 49.51 13.64
CA ALA A 12 -26.28 50.91 13.31
C ALA A 12 -24.89 51.17 12.68
N GLY A 13 -24.87 51.55 11.38
CA GLY A 13 -23.67 52.01 10.67
C GLY A 13 -23.35 51.32 9.34
N THR A 14 -23.94 50.15 9.05
CA THR A 14 -23.65 49.42 7.80
C THR A 14 -24.72 49.67 6.73
N VAL A 15 -24.31 50.05 5.52
CA VAL A 15 -25.22 50.20 4.37
C VAL A 15 -24.92 49.12 3.34
N TRP A 16 -25.96 48.46 2.85
CA TRP A 16 -25.89 47.45 1.79
C TRP A 16 -26.58 47.94 0.53
N TYR A 17 -25.93 47.69 -0.62
CA TYR A 17 -26.50 47.92 -1.95
C TYR A 17 -26.63 46.59 -2.67
N SER A 18 -27.70 46.40 -3.43
CA SER A 18 -27.86 45.24 -4.30
C SER A 18 -28.05 45.64 -5.76
N PHE A 19 -27.50 44.87 -6.68
CA PHE A 19 -27.86 44.97 -8.10
C PHE A 19 -27.83 43.59 -8.78
N THR A 20 -28.63 43.46 -9.83
CA THR A 20 -28.69 42.29 -10.70
C THR A 20 -28.46 42.77 -12.13
N PRO A 21 -27.32 42.45 -12.76
CA PRO A 21 -27.07 42.87 -14.14
C PRO A 21 -27.91 42.02 -15.11
N THR A 22 -28.30 42.63 -16.22
CA THR A 22 -29.07 41.96 -17.29
C THR A 22 -28.20 41.30 -18.35
N GLU A 23 -26.89 41.56 -18.32
CA GLU A 23 -25.89 41.04 -19.24
C GLU A 23 -24.56 40.83 -18.50
N ASN A 24 -23.70 39.93 -19.01
CA ASN A 24 -22.36 39.72 -18.46
C ASN A 24 -21.49 40.91 -18.82
N ALA A 25 -21.03 41.66 -17.83
CA ALA A 25 -20.23 42.86 -18.08
C ALA A 25 -19.34 43.20 -16.88
N PRO A 26 -18.18 43.86 -17.12
CA PRO A 26 -17.44 44.51 -16.06
C PRO A 26 -18.27 45.65 -15.46
N VAL A 27 -18.31 45.71 -14.13
CA VAL A 27 -19.02 46.75 -13.39
C VAL A 27 -18.05 47.48 -12.49
N ALA A 28 -18.06 48.81 -12.57
CA ALA A 28 -17.27 49.69 -11.73
C ALA A 28 -18.19 50.52 -10.81
N PHE A 29 -17.84 50.59 -9.53
CA PHE A 29 -18.53 51.39 -8.53
C PHE A 29 -17.61 52.48 -8.05
N SER A 30 -18.03 53.75 -8.11
CA SER A 30 -17.32 54.86 -7.45
C SER A 30 -18.10 55.30 -6.22
N LEU A 31 -17.42 55.43 -5.09
CA LEU A 31 -18.02 55.91 -3.84
C LEU A 31 -18.02 57.46 -3.72
N GLY A 32 -17.72 58.18 -4.80
CA GLY A 32 -17.54 59.64 -4.78
C GLY A 32 -16.34 60.08 -3.93
N ASN A 33 -16.17 61.39 -3.74
CA ASN A 33 -15.05 61.99 -3.00
C ASN A 33 -15.09 61.76 -1.47
N ALA A 34 -15.89 60.81 -0.98
CA ALA A 34 -15.91 60.48 0.44
C ALA A 34 -14.57 59.83 0.83
N PRO A 35 -13.90 60.25 1.92
CA PRO A 35 -12.71 59.58 2.41
C PRO A 35 -13.13 58.19 2.93
N VAL A 36 -12.98 57.17 2.09
CA VAL A 36 -13.31 55.79 2.46
C VAL A 36 -12.11 55.22 3.21
N THR A 37 -12.13 55.30 4.55
CA THR A 37 -11.11 54.67 5.39
C THR A 37 -11.33 53.17 5.61
N ASN A 38 -12.45 52.59 5.13
CA ASN A 38 -12.85 51.22 5.47
C ASN A 38 -13.20 50.35 4.25
N SER A 39 -12.95 49.05 4.41
CA SER A 39 -13.11 47.94 3.45
C SER A 39 -14.46 47.93 2.74
N VAL A 40 -14.45 47.81 1.40
CA VAL A 40 -15.66 47.48 0.62
C VAL A 40 -15.68 45.97 0.44
N ILE A 41 -16.81 45.34 0.74
CA ILE A 41 -17.01 43.89 0.57
C ILE A 41 -18.08 43.68 -0.51
N VAL A 42 -17.75 42.88 -1.53
CA VAL A 42 -18.68 42.45 -2.58
C VAL A 42 -18.96 40.97 -2.41
N GLN A 43 -20.22 40.58 -2.35
CA GLN A 43 -20.67 39.19 -2.26
C GLN A 43 -21.73 38.93 -3.33
N SER A 44 -21.65 37.80 -4.02
CA SER A 44 -22.73 37.32 -4.90
C SER A 44 -23.59 36.29 -4.18
N ALA A 45 -24.89 36.30 -4.43
CA ALA A 45 -25.80 35.24 -4.01
C ALA A 45 -26.91 35.01 -5.06
N PRO A 46 -27.46 33.79 -5.14
CA PRO A 46 -28.65 33.51 -5.94
C PRO A 46 -29.81 34.45 -5.59
N ALA A 47 -30.68 34.76 -6.56
CA ALA A 47 -31.83 35.62 -6.33
C ALA A 47 -32.74 35.03 -5.24
N GLY A 48 -32.91 35.77 -4.12
CA GLY A 48 -33.79 35.40 -3.01
C GLY A 48 -33.11 34.79 -1.77
N THR A 49 -31.78 34.70 -1.72
CA THR A 49 -31.04 34.20 -0.54
C THR A 49 -30.23 35.30 0.16
N VAL A 50 -29.94 35.11 1.47
CA VAL A 50 -29.06 35.97 2.27
C VAL A 50 -27.64 35.38 2.24
N PRO A 51 -26.58 36.15 1.93
CA PRO A 51 -25.23 35.62 1.78
C PRO A 51 -24.61 35.13 3.10
N SER A 52 -23.83 34.04 3.04
CA SER A 52 -22.93 33.59 4.10
C SER A 52 -21.52 34.19 3.89
N VAL A 53 -20.80 34.45 4.98
CA VAL A 53 -19.62 35.35 5.05
C VAL A 53 -18.34 34.82 4.34
N GLY A 54 -18.44 33.79 3.49
CA GLY A 54 -17.30 33.02 2.97
C GLY A 54 -16.66 33.49 1.65
N GLY A 55 -17.31 34.34 0.87
CA GLY A 55 -16.78 34.83 -0.41
C GLY A 55 -16.16 36.22 -0.29
N LEU A 56 -14.94 36.32 0.25
CA LEU A 56 -14.23 37.59 0.38
C LEU A 56 -13.43 37.92 -0.89
N GLN A 57 -13.89 38.86 -1.71
CA GLN A 57 -12.98 39.69 -2.51
C GLN A 57 -12.74 41.00 -1.76
N ALA A 58 -11.54 41.15 -1.20
CA ALA A 58 -11.09 42.42 -0.62
C ALA A 58 -10.37 43.21 -1.72
N VAL A 59 -10.94 44.32 -2.16
CA VAL A 59 -10.24 45.27 -3.04
C VAL A 59 -9.54 46.31 -2.16
N THR A 60 -8.22 46.25 -2.08
CA THR A 60 -7.40 47.28 -1.40
C THR A 60 -7.22 48.51 -2.31
N ASN A 61 -7.29 49.67 -1.68
CA ASN A 61 -7.19 50.99 -2.29
C ASN A 61 -5.79 51.24 -2.88
N ASN A 62 -5.66 51.18 -4.22
CA ASN A 62 -4.44 51.59 -4.93
C ASN A 62 -4.41 53.11 -5.12
N GLY A 63 -4.21 53.87 -4.03
CA GLY A 63 -3.56 55.20 -4.03
C GLY A 63 -4.08 56.32 -4.96
N GLY A 64 -5.26 56.18 -5.56
CA GLY A 64 -5.86 57.14 -6.49
C GLY A 64 -7.00 57.94 -5.85
N SER A 65 -7.24 59.15 -6.34
CA SER A 65 -8.15 60.17 -5.76
C SER A 65 -9.66 59.83 -5.78
N ALA A 66 -10.06 58.60 -6.10
CA ALA A 66 -11.41 58.09 -5.88
C ALA A 66 -11.40 56.56 -5.71
N PRO A 67 -11.96 55.99 -4.62
CA PRO A 67 -12.08 54.55 -4.48
C PRO A 67 -13.09 54.01 -5.50
N ALA A 68 -12.60 53.20 -6.43
CA ALA A 68 -13.42 52.46 -7.36
C ALA A 68 -13.26 50.95 -7.13
N VAL A 69 -14.37 50.23 -6.91
CA VAL A 69 -14.39 48.77 -6.89
C VAL A 69 -14.83 48.29 -8.26
N GLN A 70 -14.02 47.43 -8.90
CA GLN A 70 -14.30 46.88 -10.22
C GLN A 70 -14.30 45.36 -10.15
N PHE A 71 -15.31 44.72 -10.76
CA PHE A 71 -15.38 43.26 -10.88
C PHE A 71 -16.26 42.87 -12.06
N PHE A 72 -16.16 41.62 -12.51
CA PHE A 72 -16.99 41.08 -13.58
C PHE A 72 -18.32 40.56 -13.03
N ALA A 73 -19.45 41.11 -13.51
CA ALA A 73 -20.77 40.73 -13.04
C ALA A 73 -21.48 39.81 -14.06
N GLN A 74 -22.11 38.74 -13.58
CA GLN A 74 -22.84 37.77 -14.40
C GLN A 74 -24.34 38.09 -14.46
N ALA A 75 -24.91 38.02 -15.65
CA ALA A 75 -26.33 38.24 -15.91
C ALA A 75 -27.22 37.37 -15.01
N GLY A 76 -28.20 37.98 -14.34
CA GLY A 76 -29.14 37.28 -13.46
C GLY A 76 -28.62 36.95 -12.06
N GLN A 77 -27.32 37.12 -11.78
CA GLN A 77 -26.77 36.98 -10.43
C GLN A 77 -26.96 38.27 -9.62
N THR A 78 -27.35 38.15 -8.36
CA THR A 78 -27.52 39.33 -7.49
C THR A 78 -26.26 39.54 -6.66
N TYR A 79 -25.72 40.76 -6.73
CA TYR A 79 -24.53 41.16 -6.00
C TYR A 79 -24.92 42.11 -4.87
N TYR A 80 -24.40 41.86 -3.68
CA TYR A 80 -24.54 42.68 -2.47
C TYR A 80 -23.22 43.34 -2.13
N ILE A 81 -23.26 44.66 -1.92
CA ILE A 81 -22.08 45.49 -1.64
C ILE A 81 -22.25 46.10 -0.25
N GLN A 82 -21.35 45.76 0.67
CA GLN A 82 -21.29 46.36 1.99
C GLN A 82 -20.35 47.56 2.00
N VAL A 83 -20.85 48.70 2.49
CA VAL A 83 -20.03 49.89 2.77
C VAL A 83 -20.12 50.19 4.27
N GLY A 84 -18.99 50.06 4.98
CA GLY A 84 -18.92 50.41 6.39
C GLY A 84 -18.84 51.92 6.59
N SER A 85 -19.80 52.55 7.29
CA SER A 85 -19.72 53.98 7.63
C SER A 85 -20.08 54.24 9.10
N THR A 86 -19.33 55.13 9.76
CA THR A 86 -19.90 55.88 10.89
C THR A 86 -20.80 56.95 10.28
N ALA A 87 -22.09 56.86 10.55
CA ALA A 87 -23.13 57.69 9.97
C ALA A 87 -22.79 59.19 10.00
N GLU A 88 -22.58 59.78 8.82
CA GLU A 88 -23.07 61.10 8.37
C GLU A 88 -22.41 61.43 7.01
N ALA A 89 -23.25 61.76 6.02
CA ALA A 89 -22.90 62.24 4.67
C ALA A 89 -22.37 61.22 3.64
N LEU A 90 -23.24 60.34 3.14
CA LEU A 90 -23.17 59.93 1.73
C LEU A 90 -24.21 60.76 0.95
N GLY A 91 -23.74 61.82 0.28
CA GLY A 91 -24.50 62.48 -0.78
C GLY A 91 -24.73 61.54 -1.96
N ALA A 92 -25.69 61.89 -2.82
CA ALA A 92 -26.18 61.09 -3.96
C ALA A 92 -25.19 60.04 -4.51
N PHE A 93 -25.51 58.77 -4.29
CA PHE A 93 -24.83 57.62 -4.89
C PHE A 93 -25.14 57.62 -6.39
N SER A 94 -24.12 57.71 -7.25
CA SER A 94 -24.30 57.60 -8.69
C SER A 94 -23.54 56.40 -9.21
N ILE A 95 -24.26 55.37 -9.66
CA ILE A 95 -23.70 54.35 -10.57
C ILE A 95 -23.52 55.05 -11.92
N ALA A 96 -22.32 55.56 -12.16
CA ALA A 96 -21.92 55.96 -13.50
C ALA A 96 -21.28 54.74 -14.18
N SER A 97 -21.62 54.48 -15.44
CA SER A 97 -20.81 53.61 -16.29
C SER A 97 -19.47 54.32 -16.56
N VAL A 98 -18.57 54.28 -15.58
CA VAL A 98 -17.19 54.67 -15.80
C VAL A 98 -16.55 53.54 -16.60
N PRO A 99 -15.87 53.81 -17.72
CA PRO A 99 -15.10 52.78 -18.40
C PRO A 99 -14.13 52.13 -17.40
N PRO A 100 -13.97 50.79 -17.40
CA PRO A 100 -13.08 50.10 -16.48
C PRO A 100 -11.67 50.68 -16.59
N ASP A 101 -10.96 50.70 -15.46
CA ASP A 101 -9.57 51.16 -15.45
C ASP A 101 -8.77 50.13 -16.27
N PRO A 102 -8.10 50.51 -17.36
CA PRO A 102 -7.34 49.56 -18.17
C PRO A 102 -6.20 48.88 -17.41
N ALA A 103 -5.83 49.37 -16.21
CA ALA A 103 -4.85 48.73 -15.34
C ALA A 103 -5.44 47.60 -14.46
N ILE A 104 -6.76 47.43 -14.42
CA ILE A 104 -7.43 46.38 -13.64
C ILE A 104 -7.94 45.31 -14.60
N ASP A 105 -7.45 44.09 -14.42
CA ASP A 105 -7.95 42.95 -15.18
C ASP A 105 -9.33 42.54 -14.68
N VAL A 106 -10.30 42.60 -15.58
CA VAL A 106 -11.70 42.26 -15.34
C VAL A 106 -12.17 41.17 -16.31
N THR A 107 -11.25 40.50 -17.02
CA THR A 107 -11.56 39.50 -18.04
C THR A 107 -11.47 38.12 -17.42
N PRO A 108 -12.59 37.40 -17.23
CA PRO A 108 -12.50 36.03 -16.74
C PRO A 108 -11.81 35.10 -17.72
N PRO A 109 -11.15 34.04 -17.22
CA PRO A 109 -10.66 32.97 -18.07
C PRO A 109 -11.80 32.23 -18.77
N ALA A 110 -11.48 31.41 -19.76
CA ALA A 110 -12.46 30.51 -20.38
C ALA A 110 -12.97 29.46 -19.36
N ALA A 111 -14.18 28.94 -19.58
CA ALA A 111 -14.69 27.83 -18.78
C ALA A 111 -13.82 26.57 -19.00
N PRO A 112 -13.36 25.88 -17.94
CA PRO A 112 -12.66 24.62 -18.08
C PRO A 112 -13.50 23.56 -18.79
N ALA A 113 -12.85 22.62 -19.46
CA ALA A 113 -13.46 21.40 -19.95
C ALA A 113 -13.08 20.23 -19.04
N ILE A 114 -14.07 19.44 -18.63
CA ILE A 114 -13.85 18.11 -18.04
C ILE A 114 -13.80 17.12 -19.22
N VAL A 115 -12.65 16.47 -19.40
CA VAL A 115 -12.37 15.60 -20.55
C VAL A 115 -12.57 14.13 -20.19
N ALA A 116 -12.12 13.70 -19.00
CA ALA A 116 -12.28 12.33 -18.54
C ALA A 116 -12.55 12.27 -17.03
N VAL A 117 -13.27 11.22 -16.64
CA VAL A 117 -13.47 10.81 -15.26
C VAL A 117 -13.07 9.34 -15.18
N THR A 118 -12.19 8.98 -14.26
CA THR A 118 -11.76 7.59 -14.03
C THR A 118 -11.95 7.19 -12.57
N ASP A 119 -12.13 5.89 -12.33
CA ASP A 119 -12.12 5.31 -10.98
C ASP A 119 -10.69 5.01 -10.49
N ALA A 120 -10.57 4.31 -9.38
CA ALA A 120 -9.30 3.95 -8.75
C ALA A 120 -8.45 2.97 -9.59
N ASP A 121 -9.09 2.16 -10.44
CA ASP A 121 -8.44 1.20 -11.33
C ASP A 121 -8.02 1.85 -12.66
N GLY A 122 -8.39 3.12 -12.88
CA GLY A 122 -8.10 3.89 -14.08
C GLY A 122 -9.14 3.71 -15.19
N ASP A 123 -10.24 3.02 -14.91
CA ASP A 123 -11.30 2.76 -15.87
C ASP A 123 -12.18 4.00 -16.06
N ALA A 124 -12.63 4.22 -17.30
CA ALA A 124 -13.43 5.40 -17.65
C ALA A 124 -14.86 5.29 -17.08
N VAL A 125 -15.22 6.25 -16.23
CA VAL A 125 -16.56 6.36 -15.63
C VAL A 125 -17.50 7.09 -16.58
N THR A 126 -18.45 6.34 -17.15
CA THR A 126 -19.37 6.88 -18.17
C THR A 126 -20.82 7.00 -17.71
N THR A 127 -21.31 6.18 -16.78
CA THR A 127 -22.60 6.31 -16.06
C THR A 127 -22.64 5.36 -14.84
N THR A 128 -23.71 5.48 -14.01
CA THR A 128 -24.16 4.70 -12.83
C THR A 128 -23.35 3.50 -12.34
N GLY A 129 -23.22 3.37 -11.01
CA GLY A 129 -22.78 2.13 -10.36
C GLY A 129 -21.32 2.15 -9.89
N VAL A 130 -20.74 3.34 -9.72
CA VAL A 130 -19.34 3.50 -9.32
C VAL A 130 -19.26 3.77 -7.82
N ALA A 131 -18.25 3.21 -7.16
CA ALA A 131 -17.95 3.42 -5.75
C ALA A 131 -16.47 3.81 -5.60
N GLY A 132 -16.13 4.52 -4.52
CA GLY A 132 -14.75 4.90 -4.21
C GLY A 132 -14.29 6.21 -4.84
N ALA A 133 -12.96 6.38 -4.91
CA ALA A 133 -12.32 7.61 -5.36
C ALA A 133 -12.50 7.84 -6.87
N LEU A 134 -12.74 9.10 -7.26
CA LEU A 134 -12.86 9.51 -8.67
C LEU A 134 -11.79 10.53 -9.04
N THR A 135 -11.18 10.36 -10.21
CA THR A 135 -10.22 11.31 -10.78
C THR A 135 -10.81 12.02 -11.99
N PHE A 136 -10.86 13.35 -11.92
CA PHE A 136 -11.36 14.23 -12.97
C PHE A 136 -10.19 14.90 -13.67
N SER A 137 -10.10 14.78 -15.00
CA SER A 137 -9.06 15.43 -15.80
C SER A 137 -9.66 16.26 -16.92
N GLY A 138 -8.93 17.29 -17.34
CA GLY A 138 -9.47 18.25 -18.28
C GLY A 138 -8.48 19.29 -18.80
N THR A 139 -9.05 20.31 -19.45
CA THR A 139 -8.31 21.48 -19.95
C THR A 139 -8.87 22.79 -19.39
N ALA A 140 -8.00 23.78 -19.22
CA ALA A 140 -8.30 25.14 -18.78
C ALA A 140 -7.25 26.12 -19.34
N GLU A 141 -7.39 27.40 -19.05
CA GLU A 141 -6.36 28.39 -19.38
C GLU A 141 -5.07 28.10 -18.58
N PRO A 142 -3.88 28.03 -19.21
CA PRO A 142 -2.63 27.74 -18.52
C PRO A 142 -2.37 28.69 -17.34
N GLY A 143 -1.98 28.14 -16.18
CA GLY A 143 -1.74 28.91 -14.96
C GLY A 143 -3.00 29.35 -14.20
N SER A 144 -4.21 29.12 -14.74
CA SER A 144 -5.45 29.39 -14.02
C SER A 144 -5.71 28.34 -12.93
N ILE A 145 -6.33 28.74 -11.82
CA ILE A 145 -6.78 27.82 -10.77
C ILE A 145 -8.14 27.22 -11.15
N VAL A 146 -8.16 25.92 -11.43
CA VAL A 146 -9.37 25.15 -11.67
C VAL A 146 -9.96 24.69 -10.35
N VAL A 147 -11.26 24.90 -10.15
CA VAL A 147 -12.03 24.42 -8.99
C VAL A 147 -13.09 23.44 -9.48
N LEU A 148 -13.01 22.20 -9.01
CA LEU A 148 -14.01 21.17 -9.27
C LEU A 148 -15.20 21.38 -8.31
N LYS A 149 -16.40 21.36 -8.87
CA LYS A 149 -17.68 21.51 -8.18
C LYS A 149 -18.48 20.22 -8.33
N GLY A 150 -19.13 19.79 -7.26
CA GLY A 150 -20.13 18.74 -7.28
C GLY A 150 -21.46 19.25 -6.76
N ASN A 151 -22.55 18.87 -7.41
CA ASN A 151 -23.90 19.07 -6.92
C ASN A 151 -24.47 17.72 -6.50
N LEU A 152 -24.70 17.53 -5.20
CA LEU A 152 -25.39 16.35 -4.67
C LEU A 152 -26.83 16.75 -4.35
N ASP A 153 -27.80 16.17 -5.06
CA ASP A 153 -29.23 16.38 -4.83
C ASP A 153 -29.66 17.86 -4.71
N GLY A 154 -29.04 18.73 -5.51
CA GLY A 154 -29.32 20.17 -5.54
C GLY A 154 -28.46 21.02 -4.59
N VAL A 155 -27.51 20.42 -3.87
CA VAL A 155 -26.55 21.12 -2.99
C VAL A 155 -25.18 21.19 -3.66
N ASP A 156 -24.74 22.40 -3.99
CA ASP A 156 -23.40 22.64 -4.56
C ASP A 156 -22.32 22.60 -3.47
N ALA A 157 -21.20 21.94 -3.79
CA ALA A 157 -20.00 21.88 -2.98
C ALA A 157 -18.73 22.00 -3.84
N ASP A 158 -17.68 22.58 -3.25
CA ASP A 158 -16.34 22.60 -3.82
C ASP A 158 -15.63 21.32 -3.39
N LEU A 159 -15.17 20.54 -4.37
CA LEU A 159 -14.59 19.21 -4.13
C LEU A 159 -13.07 19.20 -4.18
N GLY A 160 -12.48 20.21 -4.80
CA GLY A 160 -11.02 20.36 -4.90
C GLY A 160 -10.63 21.48 -5.86
N SER A 161 -9.35 21.83 -5.84
CA SER A 161 -8.78 22.81 -6.77
C SER A 161 -7.34 22.49 -7.14
N VAL A 162 -6.93 22.84 -8.35
CA VAL A 162 -5.56 22.66 -8.85
C VAL A 162 -5.21 23.79 -9.82
N GLU A 163 -3.93 24.14 -9.92
CA GLU A 163 -3.44 25.03 -10.97
C GLU A 163 -3.30 24.26 -12.29
N ALA A 164 -3.82 24.81 -13.38
CA ALA A 164 -3.66 24.22 -14.71
C ALA A 164 -2.21 24.35 -15.17
N GLY A 165 -1.65 23.26 -15.70
CA GLY A 165 -0.26 23.22 -16.19
C GLY A 165 0.00 24.18 -17.36
N ALA A 166 1.27 24.24 -17.80
CA ALA A 166 1.70 25.15 -18.88
C ALA A 166 0.98 24.91 -20.22
N GLU A 167 0.45 23.70 -20.44
CA GLU A 167 -0.34 23.34 -21.62
C GLU A 167 -1.86 23.39 -21.34
N GLY A 168 -2.27 23.82 -20.14
CA GLY A 168 -3.67 23.94 -19.72
C GLY A 168 -4.28 22.65 -19.19
N ASN A 169 -3.51 21.57 -19.04
CA ASN A 169 -3.98 20.31 -18.48
C ASN A 169 -4.17 20.40 -16.96
N TRP A 170 -5.20 19.73 -16.43
CA TRP A 170 -5.45 19.66 -14.99
C TRP A 170 -6.02 18.28 -14.61
N SER A 171 -5.80 17.88 -13.35
CA SER A 171 -6.33 16.65 -12.76
C SER A 171 -6.65 16.86 -11.28
N ILE A 172 -7.81 16.39 -10.81
CA ILE A 172 -8.25 16.44 -9.41
C ILE A 172 -8.84 15.07 -9.03
N THR A 173 -8.33 14.46 -7.96
CA THR A 173 -8.87 13.24 -7.36
C THR A 173 -9.72 13.58 -6.13
N VAL A 174 -10.89 12.95 -6.01
CA VAL A 174 -11.82 13.11 -4.88
C VAL A 174 -12.05 11.75 -4.24
N GLU A 175 -11.60 11.58 -3.00
CA GLU A 175 -11.56 10.27 -2.33
C GLU A 175 -12.85 9.92 -1.56
N ASN A 176 -13.57 10.93 -1.06
CA ASN A 176 -14.67 10.73 -0.10
C ASN A 176 -15.99 11.29 -0.63
N LEU A 177 -16.49 10.73 -1.74
CA LEU A 177 -17.84 11.03 -2.22
C LEU A 177 -18.85 10.11 -1.53
N VAL A 178 -19.96 10.69 -1.06
CA VAL A 178 -21.04 9.89 -0.45
C VAL A 178 -21.93 9.30 -1.55
N ALA A 179 -22.70 8.26 -1.21
CA ALA A 179 -23.67 7.69 -2.14
C ALA A 179 -24.72 8.74 -2.55
N GLY A 180 -25.10 8.75 -3.82
CA GLY A 180 -26.09 9.69 -4.36
C GLY A 180 -25.87 10.05 -5.82
N VAL A 181 -26.72 10.93 -6.35
CA VAL A 181 -26.62 11.41 -7.74
C VAL A 181 -25.87 12.73 -7.74
N TYR A 182 -24.66 12.71 -8.29
CA TYR A 182 -23.84 13.90 -8.47
C TYR A 182 -23.95 14.44 -9.89
N SER A 183 -24.01 15.77 -10.04
CA SER A 183 -23.58 16.42 -11.28
C SER A 183 -22.31 17.21 -11.04
N PHE A 184 -21.29 17.01 -11.88
CA PHE A 184 -19.99 17.67 -11.73
C PHE A 184 -19.79 18.78 -12.74
N GLY A 185 -19.15 19.87 -12.31
CA GLY A 185 -18.73 20.97 -13.15
C GLY A 185 -17.40 21.57 -12.67
N ALA A 186 -16.76 22.39 -13.49
CA ALA A 186 -15.53 23.07 -13.11
C ALA A 186 -15.59 24.55 -13.49
N VAL A 187 -14.91 25.39 -12.70
CA VAL A 187 -14.69 26.83 -12.97
C VAL A 187 -13.19 27.12 -12.89
N ALA A 188 -12.71 28.14 -13.59
CA ALA A 188 -11.33 28.61 -13.52
C ALA A 188 -11.27 30.02 -12.92
N ARG A 189 -10.17 30.33 -12.24
CA ARG A 189 -9.82 31.67 -11.75
C ARG A 189 -8.45 32.08 -12.26
N ASP A 190 -8.34 33.31 -12.73
CA ASP A 190 -7.06 33.91 -13.09
C ASP A 190 -6.34 34.50 -11.86
N ASP A 191 -5.12 35.04 -12.07
CA ASP A 191 -4.32 35.70 -11.04
C ASP A 191 -4.99 36.95 -10.44
N ALA A 192 -5.87 37.60 -11.21
CA ALA A 192 -6.65 38.75 -10.76
C ALA A 192 -7.90 38.34 -9.95
N GLY A 193 -8.21 37.05 -9.89
CA GLY A 193 -9.35 36.48 -9.19
C GLY A 193 -10.67 36.52 -9.98
N ASN A 194 -10.65 36.84 -11.27
CA ASN A 194 -11.83 36.75 -12.12
C ASN A 194 -12.19 35.27 -12.34
N GLN A 195 -13.48 34.94 -12.24
CA GLN A 195 -13.95 33.56 -12.35
C GLN A 195 -14.71 33.32 -13.66
N SER A 196 -14.39 32.23 -14.35
CA SER A 196 -15.08 31.81 -15.56
C SER A 196 -16.52 31.34 -15.33
N LEU A 197 -17.22 31.03 -16.43
CA LEU A 197 -18.46 30.28 -16.38
C LEU A 197 -18.19 28.82 -15.98
N THR A 198 -19.18 28.12 -15.43
CA THR A 198 -19.10 26.68 -15.19
C THR A 198 -19.02 25.91 -16.52
N SER A 199 -18.24 24.83 -16.54
CA SER A 199 -18.13 23.90 -17.66
C SER A 199 -19.50 23.42 -18.16
N SER A 200 -19.65 23.29 -19.47
CA SER A 200 -20.93 22.94 -20.12
C SER A 200 -21.23 21.43 -20.16
N ASN A 201 -20.30 20.57 -19.73
CA ASN A 201 -20.46 19.12 -19.72
C ASN A 201 -20.71 18.63 -18.27
N LEU A 202 -21.97 18.67 -17.84
CA LEU A 202 -22.39 18.16 -16.53
C LEU A 202 -22.82 16.69 -16.69
N LEU A 203 -21.91 15.76 -16.41
CA LEU A 203 -22.25 14.34 -16.33
C LEU A 203 -22.95 14.07 -15.00
N ALA A 204 -24.12 13.42 -15.06
CA ALA A 204 -24.77 12.88 -13.88
C ALA A 204 -24.17 11.50 -13.58
N ILE A 205 -23.48 11.37 -12.46
CA ILE A 205 -22.88 10.12 -11.99
C ILE A 205 -23.66 9.68 -10.76
N THR A 206 -24.19 8.46 -10.79
CA THR A 206 -24.80 7.84 -9.61
C THR A 206 -23.73 7.02 -8.90
N LEU A 207 -23.37 7.48 -7.70
CA LEU A 207 -22.51 6.77 -6.77
C LEU A 207 -23.37 5.86 -5.91
N GLU A 208 -23.05 4.58 -5.92
CA GLU A 208 -23.69 3.61 -5.03
C GLU A 208 -22.96 3.60 -3.68
N ALA A 209 -23.67 3.17 -2.63
CA ALA A 209 -23.00 2.87 -1.38
C ALA A 209 -21.98 1.75 -1.63
N GLY A 210 -20.73 1.97 -1.22
CA GLY A 210 -19.76 0.88 -1.14
C GLY A 210 -20.25 -0.22 -0.19
N PRO A 211 -19.61 -1.39 -0.17
CA PRO A 211 -19.90 -2.38 0.86
C PRO A 211 -19.71 -1.72 2.24
N GLU A 212 -20.73 -1.80 3.09
CA GLU A 212 -20.61 -1.34 4.47
C GLU A 212 -19.47 -2.12 5.14
N PRO A 213 -18.61 -1.47 5.94
CA PRO A 213 -17.56 -2.17 6.67
C PRO A 213 -18.20 -3.21 7.59
N ASP A 214 -17.60 -4.41 7.67
CA ASP A 214 -18.06 -5.41 8.61
C ASP A 214 -17.80 -4.95 10.04
N THR A 215 -18.87 -4.84 10.82
CA THR A 215 -18.84 -4.42 12.23
C THR A 215 -19.26 -5.55 13.17
N THR A 216 -19.33 -6.79 12.69
CA THR A 216 -19.87 -7.93 13.43
C THR A 216 -18.74 -8.72 14.06
N PRO A 217 -18.58 -8.74 15.40
CA PRO A 217 -17.55 -9.55 16.03
C PRO A 217 -17.77 -11.06 15.84
N PRO A 218 -16.69 -11.86 15.81
CA PRO A 218 -16.78 -13.30 15.78
C PRO A 218 -17.28 -13.87 17.12
N GLU A 219 -17.66 -15.17 17.12
CA GLU A 219 -17.95 -15.89 18.36
C GLU A 219 -16.69 -16.01 19.25
N PRO A 220 -16.85 -16.11 20.60
CA PRO A 220 -15.72 -16.28 21.49
C PRO A 220 -14.93 -17.56 21.16
N PRO A 221 -13.59 -17.52 21.16
CA PRO A 221 -12.79 -18.71 20.90
C PRO A 221 -12.97 -19.75 22.01
N VAL A 222 -12.70 -21.01 21.66
CA VAL A 222 -12.67 -22.15 22.58
C VAL A 222 -11.24 -22.63 22.71
N ILE A 223 -10.74 -22.72 23.94
CA ILE A 223 -9.48 -23.42 24.23
C ILE A 223 -9.82 -24.88 24.48
N LEU A 224 -9.24 -25.78 23.68
CA LEU A 224 -9.53 -27.21 23.68
C LEU A 224 -8.66 -27.98 24.69
N ALA A 225 -7.35 -27.82 24.63
CA ALA A 225 -6.42 -28.62 25.43
C ALA A 225 -5.05 -27.94 25.63
N ALA A 226 -4.28 -28.50 26.56
CA ALA A 226 -2.85 -28.30 26.66
C ALA A 226 -2.12 -29.64 26.42
N ALA A 227 -0.93 -29.57 25.84
CA ALA A 227 0.00 -30.68 25.70
C ALA A 227 1.43 -30.23 26.03
N ASN A 228 2.34 -31.18 26.20
CA ASN A 228 3.78 -30.95 26.32
C ASN A 228 4.56 -32.03 25.54
N SER A 229 5.89 -32.12 25.73
CA SER A 229 6.74 -33.14 25.08
C SER A 229 6.37 -34.60 25.40
N GLU A 230 5.56 -34.83 26.42
CA GLU A 230 5.09 -36.16 26.82
C GLU A 230 3.68 -36.46 26.27
N GLY A 231 3.07 -35.48 25.58
CA GLY A 231 1.75 -35.58 24.97
C GLY A 231 0.67 -34.74 25.68
N PRO A 232 -0.62 -35.07 25.48
CA PRO A 232 -1.73 -34.30 26.05
C PRO A 232 -1.77 -34.32 27.58
N ILE A 233 -2.04 -33.15 28.18
CA ILE A 233 -2.15 -32.97 29.63
C ILE A 233 -3.61 -33.19 30.06
N GLY A 234 -3.92 -34.43 30.48
CA GLY A 234 -5.29 -34.82 30.82
C GLY A 234 -5.72 -34.56 32.27
N ASP A 235 -4.77 -34.47 33.21
CA ASP A 235 -5.01 -34.24 34.64
C ASP A 235 -4.77 -32.79 35.08
N GLY A 236 -4.38 -31.93 34.14
CA GLY A 236 -4.08 -30.52 34.37
C GLY A 236 -2.69 -30.25 34.95
N VAL A 237 -1.80 -31.24 35.03
CA VAL A 237 -0.44 -31.08 35.55
C VAL A 237 0.61 -31.39 34.47
N SER A 238 1.58 -30.50 34.30
CA SER A 238 2.72 -30.67 33.39
C SER A 238 4.02 -30.79 34.18
N THR A 239 4.80 -31.83 33.90
CA THR A 239 6.18 -32.00 34.38
C THR A 239 7.22 -31.32 33.50
N GLN A 240 6.76 -30.64 32.45
CA GLN A 240 7.59 -30.00 31.42
C GLN A 240 7.28 -28.50 31.37
N PRO A 241 8.29 -27.65 31.11
CA PRO A 241 8.12 -26.20 31.20
C PRO A 241 7.45 -25.59 29.95
N VAL A 242 7.48 -26.27 28.80
CA VAL A 242 6.90 -25.77 27.55
C VAL A 242 5.56 -26.44 27.32
N LEU A 243 4.51 -25.64 27.10
CA LEU A 243 3.16 -26.11 26.82
C LEU A 243 2.76 -25.78 25.37
N ILE A 244 1.89 -26.60 24.82
CA ILE A 244 1.20 -26.36 23.55
C ILE A 244 -0.28 -26.20 23.87
N ILE A 245 -0.84 -25.01 23.63
CA ILE A 245 -2.24 -24.67 23.86
C ILE A 245 -2.98 -24.69 22.54
N THR A 246 -4.05 -25.48 22.43
CA THR A 246 -4.82 -25.65 21.20
C THR A 246 -6.24 -25.17 21.38
N GLY A 247 -6.87 -24.70 20.30
CA GLY A 247 -8.23 -24.20 20.35
C GLY A 247 -8.89 -24.03 18.98
N THR A 248 -10.11 -23.51 18.99
CA THR A 248 -10.87 -23.13 17.79
C THR A 248 -11.42 -21.72 17.89
N ALA A 249 -11.58 -21.04 16.76
CA ALA A 249 -12.32 -19.79 16.63
C ALA A 249 -12.88 -19.63 15.21
N GLU A 250 -13.28 -18.43 14.82
CA GLU A 250 -13.67 -18.14 13.45
C GLU A 250 -12.49 -18.42 12.48
N PRO A 251 -12.69 -19.13 11.36
CA PRO A 251 -11.65 -19.36 10.38
C PRO A 251 -11.01 -18.07 9.86
N LEU A 252 -9.69 -18.11 9.64
CA LEU A 252 -8.90 -16.99 9.13
C LEU A 252 -8.96 -15.71 10.02
N SER A 253 -9.34 -15.87 11.29
CA SER A 253 -9.21 -14.87 12.35
C SER A 253 -7.86 -14.99 13.07
N THR A 254 -7.55 -14.03 13.95
CA THR A 254 -6.38 -14.07 14.83
C THR A 254 -6.77 -14.19 16.30
N ILE A 255 -5.93 -14.81 17.13
CA ILE A 255 -6.16 -15.00 18.55
C ILE A 255 -5.18 -14.17 19.38
N THR A 256 -5.72 -13.49 20.39
CA THR A 256 -4.97 -12.98 21.55
C THR A 256 -5.15 -13.94 22.71
N LEU A 257 -4.06 -14.52 23.19
CA LEU A 257 -4.03 -15.46 24.32
C LEU A 257 -3.54 -14.75 25.59
N PHE A 258 -4.19 -15.02 26.71
CA PHE A 258 -3.94 -14.41 28.01
C PHE A 258 -3.63 -15.46 29.06
N ASN A 259 -2.78 -15.12 30.03
CA ASN A 259 -2.63 -15.83 31.30
C ASN A 259 -3.17 -14.92 32.44
N GLY A 260 -4.38 -15.20 32.91
CA GLY A 260 -5.09 -14.25 33.78
C GLY A 260 -5.36 -12.92 33.06
N GLU A 261 -4.82 -11.81 33.59
CA GLU A 261 -4.93 -10.48 32.97
C GLU A 261 -3.75 -10.14 32.05
N GLU A 262 -2.68 -10.94 32.06
CA GLU A 262 -1.49 -10.72 31.25
C GLU A 262 -1.70 -11.23 29.82
N THR A 263 -1.39 -10.41 28.82
CA THR A 263 -1.36 -10.86 27.41
C THR A 263 -0.11 -11.69 27.21
N LEU A 264 -0.30 -12.95 26.82
CA LEU A 264 0.80 -13.89 26.55
C LEU A 264 1.22 -13.82 25.08
N ALA A 265 0.26 -13.72 24.18
CA ALA A 265 0.49 -13.62 22.74
C ALA A 265 -0.66 -12.93 22.04
N THR A 266 -0.39 -12.32 20.90
CA THR A 266 -1.39 -11.73 20.01
C THR A 266 -1.13 -12.19 18.59
N GLY A 267 -2.17 -12.22 17.76
CA GLY A 267 -2.02 -12.46 16.33
C GLY A 267 -2.00 -13.94 15.89
N ILE A 268 -2.11 -14.89 16.82
CA ILE A 268 -2.05 -16.33 16.50
C ILE A 268 -3.12 -16.66 15.44
N ALA A 269 -2.72 -17.05 14.24
CA ALA A 269 -3.67 -17.29 13.17
C ALA A 269 -4.49 -18.56 13.41
N THR A 270 -5.73 -18.52 12.94
CA THR A 270 -6.58 -19.69 12.79
C THR A 270 -6.53 -20.19 11.35
N ASN A 271 -6.55 -21.50 11.17
CA ASN A 271 -6.56 -22.10 9.84
C ASN A 271 -7.93 -21.98 9.15
N ALA A 272 -8.03 -22.50 7.93
CA ALA A 272 -9.27 -22.49 7.14
C ALA A 272 -10.44 -23.25 7.82
N GLU A 273 -10.15 -24.12 8.77
CA GLU A 273 -11.15 -24.81 9.61
C GLU A 273 -11.39 -24.13 10.97
N GLY A 274 -10.68 -23.03 11.28
CA GLY A 274 -10.79 -22.30 12.54
C GLY A 274 -9.93 -22.84 13.68
N ASN A 275 -9.05 -23.81 13.43
CA ASN A 275 -8.15 -24.35 14.45
C ASN A 275 -6.95 -23.44 14.65
N TRP A 276 -6.49 -23.32 15.89
CA TRP A 276 -5.27 -22.58 16.25
C TRP A 276 -4.48 -23.32 17.32
N SER A 277 -3.17 -23.08 17.35
CA SER A 277 -2.27 -23.57 18.39
C SER A 277 -1.25 -22.51 18.76
N PHE A 278 -0.82 -22.55 20.00
CA PHE A 278 0.20 -21.69 20.56
C PHE A 278 1.16 -22.48 21.45
N THR A 279 2.45 -22.42 21.15
CA THR A 279 3.49 -22.99 22.02
C THR A 279 3.99 -21.91 22.97
N THR A 280 3.93 -22.16 24.28
CA THR A 280 4.38 -21.20 25.27
C THR A 280 5.91 -21.10 25.30
N ALA A 281 6.39 -19.97 25.80
CA ALA A 281 7.68 -19.89 26.48
C ALA A 281 7.87 -21.06 27.46
N ALA A 282 9.13 -21.35 27.82
CA ALA A 282 9.39 -22.18 28.98
C ALA A 282 8.90 -21.49 30.26
N LEU A 283 7.87 -22.08 30.88
CA LEU A 283 7.18 -21.61 32.06
C LEU A 283 7.87 -22.10 33.33
N SER A 284 7.92 -21.25 34.36
CA SER A 284 8.36 -21.65 35.70
C SER A 284 7.28 -22.47 36.42
N GLU A 285 7.67 -23.18 37.48
CA GLU A 285 6.70 -23.81 38.40
C GLU A 285 5.61 -22.82 38.83
N GLY A 286 4.36 -23.28 38.77
CA GLY A 286 3.21 -22.46 39.10
C GLY A 286 1.92 -22.88 38.41
N SER A 287 0.83 -22.17 38.74
CA SER A 287 -0.47 -22.38 38.12
C SER A 287 -0.75 -21.28 37.09
N TYR A 288 -1.14 -21.70 35.89
CA TYR A 288 -1.43 -20.85 34.74
C TYR A 288 -2.91 -21.00 34.37
N SER A 289 -3.54 -19.88 33.97
CA SER A 289 -4.97 -19.83 33.65
C SER A 289 -5.17 -19.12 32.31
N PHE A 290 -5.27 -19.91 31.25
CA PHE A 290 -5.33 -19.42 29.88
C PHE A 290 -6.75 -19.03 29.45
N THR A 291 -6.89 -17.85 28.84
CA THR A 291 -8.12 -17.41 28.15
C THR A 291 -7.77 -16.77 26.80
N ALA A 292 -8.72 -16.70 25.87
CA ALA A 292 -8.46 -16.20 24.52
C ALA A 292 -9.53 -15.22 24.02
N VAL A 293 -9.15 -14.33 23.10
CA VAL A 293 -10.04 -13.45 22.32
C VAL A 293 -9.69 -13.64 20.85
N ALA A 294 -10.69 -13.85 20.00
CA ALA A 294 -10.53 -13.86 18.54
C ALA A 294 -10.83 -12.48 17.93
N THR A 295 -10.09 -12.07 16.91
CA THR A 295 -10.31 -10.87 16.09
C THR A 295 -10.45 -11.27 14.64
N ASP A 296 -11.58 -10.94 14.02
CA ASP A 296 -11.87 -11.28 12.63
C ASP A 296 -10.96 -10.51 11.63
N ALA A 297 -11.09 -10.83 10.34
CA ALA A 297 -10.35 -10.17 9.26
C ALA A 297 -10.68 -8.67 9.09
N ALA A 298 -11.84 -8.23 9.57
CA ALA A 298 -12.25 -6.82 9.56
C ALA A 298 -11.76 -6.04 10.80
N GLY A 299 -11.10 -6.71 11.75
CA GLY A 299 -10.58 -6.12 12.97
C GLY A 299 -11.58 -6.06 14.13
N ASN A 300 -12.70 -6.76 14.07
CA ASN A 300 -13.67 -6.82 15.16
C ASN A 300 -13.29 -7.89 16.20
N PRO A 301 -13.10 -7.53 17.48
CA PRO A 301 -12.76 -8.48 18.53
C PRO A 301 -14.02 -9.11 19.17
N SER A 302 -13.98 -10.43 19.37
CA SER A 302 -14.95 -11.19 20.17
C SER A 302 -14.86 -10.86 21.67
N THR A 303 -15.78 -11.43 22.47
CA THR A 303 -15.59 -11.49 23.93
C THR A 303 -14.65 -12.62 24.32
N THR A 304 -13.99 -12.50 25.48
CA THR A 304 -13.09 -13.53 26.00
C THR A 304 -13.76 -14.90 26.14
N SER A 305 -12.99 -15.96 25.86
CA SER A 305 -13.40 -17.36 26.01
C SER A 305 -14.02 -17.60 27.41
N PRO A 306 -15.21 -18.20 27.52
CA PRO A 306 -15.97 -18.24 28.77
C PRO A 306 -15.39 -19.16 29.85
N THR A 307 -14.56 -20.14 29.45
CA THR A 307 -13.95 -21.12 30.36
C THR A 307 -12.44 -21.05 30.24
N PRO A 308 -11.70 -20.71 31.32
CA PRO A 308 -10.25 -20.74 31.29
C PRO A 308 -9.73 -22.19 31.30
N LEU A 309 -8.65 -22.43 30.56
CA LEU A 309 -7.86 -23.66 30.67
C LEU A 309 -6.82 -23.47 31.78
N VAL A 310 -6.87 -24.30 32.81
CA VAL A 310 -5.93 -24.23 33.94
C VAL A 310 -4.92 -25.37 33.85
N VAL A 311 -3.63 -25.02 33.93
CA VAL A 311 -2.52 -25.98 33.94
C VAL A 311 -1.57 -25.64 35.08
N GLU A 312 -1.18 -26.64 35.87
CA GLU A 312 -0.14 -26.56 36.88
C GLU A 312 1.17 -27.10 36.31
N VAL A 313 2.25 -26.31 36.38
CA VAL A 313 3.59 -26.74 36.00
C VAL A 313 4.34 -27.14 37.27
N ASP A 314 4.69 -28.43 37.38
CA ASP A 314 5.37 -29.07 38.52
C ASP A 314 6.64 -29.77 38.02
N LEU A 315 7.77 -29.05 38.01
CA LEU A 315 9.00 -29.51 37.40
C LEU A 315 9.79 -30.45 38.34
N PRO A 316 10.54 -31.43 37.82
CA PRO A 316 11.36 -32.29 38.66
C PRO A 316 12.44 -31.52 39.45
N ASP A 317 12.59 -31.83 40.74
CA ASP A 317 13.62 -31.26 41.64
C ASP A 317 15.01 -31.23 40.98
N GLY A 318 15.61 -30.04 40.86
CA GLY A 318 16.93 -29.84 40.26
C GLY A 318 16.93 -29.57 38.76
N THR A 319 15.77 -29.45 38.11
CA THR A 319 15.67 -28.79 36.81
C THR A 319 16.17 -27.35 36.94
N PRO A 320 17.10 -26.90 36.07
CA PRO A 320 17.47 -25.49 36.06
C PRO A 320 16.20 -24.68 35.79
N THR A 321 16.01 -23.58 36.52
CA THR A 321 14.90 -22.66 36.25
C THR A 321 14.95 -22.30 34.76
N PRO A 322 13.92 -22.63 33.98
CA PRO A 322 13.92 -22.28 32.57
C PRO A 322 14.03 -20.77 32.48
N THR A 323 15.01 -20.28 31.73
CA THR A 323 14.97 -18.88 31.31
C THR A 323 13.74 -18.78 30.40
N PRO A 324 12.74 -17.93 30.69
CA PRO A 324 11.57 -17.81 29.83
C PRO A 324 12.05 -17.42 28.42
N ILE A 325 11.76 -18.27 27.44
CA ILE A 325 11.95 -17.94 26.02
C ILE A 325 10.77 -17.05 25.66
N PRO A 326 10.92 -15.74 25.40
CA PRO A 326 9.78 -14.90 25.02
C PRO A 326 9.03 -15.52 23.85
N THR A 327 7.72 -15.27 23.69
CA THR A 327 6.97 -15.69 22.50
C THR A 327 7.64 -15.21 21.21
N GLU A 328 8.25 -14.03 21.26
CA GLU A 328 9.07 -13.43 20.19
C GLU A 328 10.31 -14.26 19.82
N ALA A 329 10.68 -15.26 20.63
CA ALA A 329 11.79 -16.17 20.39
C ALA A 329 11.35 -17.57 19.94
N LEU A 330 10.07 -17.82 19.71
CA LEU A 330 9.62 -19.10 19.16
C LEU A 330 10.21 -19.30 17.76
N GLY A 331 10.82 -20.46 17.56
CA GLY A 331 11.56 -20.76 16.33
C GLY A 331 12.92 -20.06 16.23
N PHE A 332 13.37 -19.29 17.23
CA PHE A 332 14.72 -18.71 17.25
C PHE A 332 15.68 -19.59 18.08
N ASP A 333 16.83 -19.94 17.51
CA ASP A 333 17.88 -20.68 18.19
C ASP A 333 19.10 -19.76 18.42
N ALA A 334 19.23 -19.27 19.65
CA ALA A 334 20.30 -18.35 20.03
C ALA A 334 21.70 -18.97 19.91
N GLU A 335 21.85 -20.29 20.13
CA GLU A 335 23.14 -20.96 20.04
C GLU A 335 23.56 -21.11 18.57
N TYR A 336 22.63 -21.55 17.72
CA TYR A 336 22.81 -21.56 16.26
C TYR A 336 23.14 -20.17 15.73
N TYR A 337 22.34 -19.17 16.10
CA TYR A 337 22.47 -17.81 15.58
C TYR A 337 23.84 -17.21 15.94
N LEU A 338 24.29 -17.34 17.18
CA LEU A 338 25.62 -16.88 17.59
C LEU A 338 26.76 -17.66 16.91
N ALA A 339 26.56 -18.95 16.63
CA ALA A 339 27.55 -19.78 15.93
C ALA A 339 27.69 -19.36 14.46
N MET A 340 26.58 -19.03 13.79
CA MET A 340 26.56 -18.57 12.39
C MET A 340 26.95 -17.11 12.24
N ASN A 341 26.86 -16.32 13.33
CA ASN A 341 27.12 -14.89 13.34
C ASN A 341 28.22 -14.51 14.38
N PRO A 342 29.50 -14.82 14.09
CA PRO A 342 30.60 -14.57 15.03
C PRO A 342 30.81 -13.10 15.40
N ASP A 343 30.39 -12.18 14.54
CA ASP A 343 30.40 -10.74 14.78
C ASP A 343 29.42 -10.34 15.90
N VAL A 344 28.20 -10.90 15.88
CA VAL A 344 27.20 -10.72 16.93
C VAL A 344 27.70 -11.31 18.25
N ALA A 345 28.29 -12.51 18.20
CA ALA A 345 28.91 -13.15 19.36
C ALA A 345 30.07 -12.33 19.95
N ALA A 346 30.92 -11.75 19.10
CA ALA A 346 32.03 -10.90 19.53
C ALA A 346 31.55 -9.56 20.13
N ALA A 347 30.43 -9.02 19.64
CA ALA A 347 29.82 -7.81 20.16
C ALA A 347 29.16 -8.02 21.53
N GLY A 348 28.82 -9.26 21.89
CA GLY A 348 28.17 -9.60 23.16
C GLY A 348 26.76 -9.01 23.31
N VAL A 349 26.10 -8.75 22.18
CA VAL A 349 24.71 -8.28 22.12
C VAL A 349 23.74 -9.45 22.29
N ASP A 350 22.51 -9.16 22.73
CA ASP A 350 21.46 -10.16 22.80
C ASP A 350 21.10 -10.64 21.38
N PRO A 351 21.19 -11.97 21.09
CA PRO A 351 21.05 -12.47 19.73
C PRO A 351 19.63 -12.32 19.18
N LEU A 352 18.60 -12.44 20.03
CA LEU A 352 17.21 -12.27 19.60
C LEU A 352 16.91 -10.80 19.28
N ALA A 353 17.35 -9.88 20.15
CA ALA A 353 17.21 -8.45 19.91
C ALA A 353 17.94 -8.03 18.62
N HIS A 354 19.15 -8.56 18.38
CA HIS A 354 19.84 -8.34 17.13
C HIS A 354 19.05 -8.89 15.93
N TYR A 355 18.52 -10.10 16.04
CA TYR A 355 17.76 -10.71 14.95
C TYR A 355 16.53 -9.88 14.56
N THR A 356 15.69 -9.59 15.55
CA THR A 356 14.43 -8.86 15.37
C THR A 356 14.64 -7.43 14.85
N GLU A 357 15.73 -6.75 15.25
CA GLU A 357 16.00 -5.38 14.82
C GLU A 357 16.77 -5.31 13.48
N PHE A 358 17.68 -6.26 13.21
CA PHE A 358 18.59 -6.19 12.06
C PHE A 358 18.75 -7.52 11.32
N GLY A 359 18.86 -8.62 12.06
CA GLY A 359 19.32 -9.89 11.51
C GLY A 359 18.46 -10.44 10.38
N TRP A 360 17.13 -10.31 10.48
CA TRP A 360 16.26 -10.80 9.42
C TRP A 360 16.39 -9.97 8.12
N GLN A 361 16.62 -8.66 8.23
CA GLN A 361 16.88 -7.76 7.09
C GLN A 361 18.25 -8.02 6.47
N GLU A 362 19.19 -8.48 7.28
CA GLU A 362 20.53 -8.90 6.84
C GLU A 362 20.55 -10.33 6.26
N GLY A 363 19.41 -11.02 6.23
CA GLY A 363 19.29 -12.40 5.72
C GLY A 363 19.95 -13.46 6.62
N ARG A 364 20.05 -13.20 7.93
CA ARG A 364 20.67 -14.12 8.89
C ARG A 364 19.66 -15.12 9.42
N ASP A 365 19.86 -16.40 9.10
CA ASP A 365 18.95 -17.47 9.47
C ASP A 365 18.79 -17.63 10.99
N PRO A 366 17.55 -17.67 11.52
CA PRO A 366 17.27 -17.69 12.96
C PRO A 366 17.46 -19.07 13.61
N ASN A 367 17.42 -20.14 12.82
CA ASN A 367 17.66 -21.51 13.24
C ASN A 367 18.09 -22.36 12.04
N ALA A 368 18.53 -23.60 12.27
CA ALA A 368 19.05 -24.46 11.22
C ALA A 368 18.04 -24.94 10.15
N LEU A 369 16.74 -24.76 10.37
CA LEU A 369 15.65 -25.24 9.53
C LEU A 369 14.78 -24.12 8.94
N PHE A 370 15.15 -22.86 9.17
CA PHE A 370 14.49 -21.70 8.60
C PHE A 370 15.52 -20.92 7.77
N ASP A 371 15.28 -20.82 6.47
CA ASP A 371 16.14 -20.09 5.55
C ASP A 371 15.39 -18.83 5.10
N ILE A 372 15.88 -17.67 5.51
CA ILE A 372 15.22 -16.39 5.21
C ILE A 372 15.16 -16.13 3.71
N SER A 373 16.24 -16.47 3.00
CA SER A 373 16.33 -16.22 1.58
C SER A 373 15.34 -17.10 0.84
N TYR A 374 15.32 -18.41 1.16
CA TYR A 374 14.32 -19.33 0.64
C TYR A 374 12.90 -18.84 0.92
N TYR A 375 12.61 -18.48 2.19
CA TYR A 375 11.27 -18.10 2.60
C TYR A 375 10.80 -16.84 1.90
N LEU A 376 11.60 -15.78 1.87
CA LEU A 376 11.23 -14.54 1.18
C LEU A 376 11.12 -14.73 -0.33
N ASN A 377 11.91 -15.63 -0.93
CA ASN A 377 11.80 -15.93 -2.36
C ASN A 377 10.48 -16.64 -2.70
N GLN A 378 10.06 -17.57 -1.85
CA GLN A 378 8.79 -18.28 -2.02
C GLN A 378 7.57 -17.40 -1.72
N ASN A 379 7.79 -16.31 -0.99
CA ASN A 379 6.75 -15.49 -0.39
C ASN A 379 6.97 -13.99 -0.73
N PRO A 380 6.81 -13.60 -2.01
CA PRO A 380 7.11 -12.25 -2.49
C PRO A 380 6.21 -11.17 -1.85
N ASP A 381 5.02 -11.55 -1.38
CA ASP A 381 4.13 -10.71 -0.58
C ASP A 381 4.76 -10.32 0.77
N VAL A 382 5.38 -11.27 1.47
CA VAL A 382 6.10 -11.03 2.72
C VAL A 382 7.32 -10.15 2.48
N ALA A 383 8.05 -10.42 1.40
CA ALA A 383 9.22 -9.63 0.99
C ALA A 383 8.83 -8.17 0.68
N ALA A 384 7.77 -7.97 -0.11
CA ALA A 384 7.29 -6.64 -0.48
C ALA A 384 6.77 -5.86 0.73
N ALA A 385 6.16 -6.53 1.70
CA ALA A 385 5.68 -5.92 2.94
C ALA A 385 6.78 -5.63 3.97
N GLN A 386 8.01 -6.11 3.75
CA GLN A 386 9.13 -6.02 4.71
C GLN A 386 8.76 -6.53 6.11
N ILE A 387 8.08 -7.68 6.17
CA ILE A 387 7.70 -8.32 7.42
C ILE A 387 8.80 -9.30 7.82
N ASP A 388 9.07 -9.41 9.13
CA ASP A 388 9.97 -10.44 9.70
C ASP A 388 9.53 -11.84 9.22
N PRO A 389 10.35 -12.55 8.42
CA PRO A 389 10.01 -13.85 7.84
C PRO A 389 9.72 -14.93 8.87
N LEU A 390 10.48 -14.98 9.97
CA LEU A 390 10.27 -15.98 11.00
C LEU A 390 8.95 -15.68 11.72
N ALA A 391 8.73 -14.42 12.10
CA ALA A 391 7.48 -14.02 12.75
C ALA A 391 6.28 -14.34 11.84
N HIS A 392 6.36 -13.98 10.56
CA HIS A 392 5.32 -14.27 9.57
C HIS A 392 5.07 -15.78 9.45
N TYR A 393 6.12 -16.59 9.33
CA TYR A 393 5.95 -18.03 9.23
C TYR A 393 5.32 -18.64 10.48
N ILE A 394 5.75 -18.21 11.68
CA ILE A 394 5.23 -18.72 12.95
C ILE A 394 3.76 -18.37 13.11
N GLU A 395 3.37 -17.17 12.70
CA GLU A 395 2.02 -16.64 12.87
C GLU A 395 1.06 -17.13 11.79
N PHE A 396 1.47 -17.06 10.51
CA PHE A 396 0.61 -17.30 9.35
C PHE A 396 1.16 -18.38 8.42
N GLY A 397 2.46 -18.35 8.11
CA GLY A 397 2.99 -19.08 6.97
C GLY A 397 2.82 -20.60 7.03
N TRP A 398 3.01 -21.20 8.19
CA TRP A 398 2.80 -22.64 8.35
C TRP A 398 1.35 -23.08 8.15
N VAL A 399 0.39 -22.22 8.49
CA VAL A 399 -1.05 -22.45 8.28
C VAL A 399 -1.40 -22.37 6.80
N GLU A 400 -0.71 -21.50 6.08
CA GLU A 400 -0.85 -21.31 4.64
C GLU A 400 -0.10 -22.38 3.81
N GLY A 401 0.58 -23.33 4.46
CA GLY A 401 1.37 -24.38 3.80
C GLY A 401 2.69 -23.86 3.20
N ARG A 402 3.18 -22.69 3.63
CA ARG A 402 4.45 -22.12 3.16
C ARG A 402 5.60 -22.82 3.87
N ASP A 403 6.56 -23.38 3.14
CA ASP A 403 7.68 -24.07 3.77
C ASP A 403 8.77 -23.10 4.27
N PRO A 404 9.33 -23.30 5.49
CA PRO A 404 10.33 -22.40 6.08
C PRO A 404 11.74 -22.55 5.49
N SER A 405 12.04 -23.69 4.86
CA SER A 405 13.29 -23.93 4.14
C SER A 405 13.12 -25.10 3.16
N TYR A 406 14.07 -25.25 2.24
CA TYR A 406 14.10 -26.41 1.34
C TYR A 406 14.23 -27.75 2.09
N ILE A 407 14.86 -27.75 3.27
CA ILE A 407 15.17 -28.97 4.03
C ILE A 407 14.12 -29.30 5.12
N PHE A 408 13.07 -28.49 5.22
CA PHE A 408 11.97 -28.70 6.13
C PHE A 408 10.63 -28.36 5.46
N SER A 409 9.84 -29.38 5.16
CA SER A 409 8.47 -29.18 4.67
C SER A 409 7.47 -29.32 5.80
N GLY A 410 6.72 -28.25 6.08
CA GLY A 410 5.69 -28.22 7.11
C GLY A 410 4.57 -29.22 6.81
N ASP A 411 4.09 -29.24 5.57
CA ASP A 411 3.00 -30.12 5.14
C ASP A 411 3.39 -31.60 5.19
N LEU A 412 4.56 -31.96 4.66
CA LEU A 412 5.03 -33.35 4.71
C LEU A 412 5.33 -33.77 6.15
N TYR A 413 5.82 -32.85 6.98
CA TYR A 413 5.99 -33.11 8.39
C TYR A 413 4.65 -33.45 9.04
N LEU A 414 3.61 -32.64 8.85
CA LEU A 414 2.27 -32.88 9.41
C LEU A 414 1.63 -34.17 8.86
N GLU A 415 1.78 -34.47 7.56
CA GLU A 415 1.27 -35.69 6.94
C GLU A 415 1.86 -36.96 7.58
N ASN A 416 3.15 -36.93 7.93
CA ASN A 416 3.85 -38.06 8.53
C ASN A 416 3.75 -38.09 10.07
N ASN A 417 3.25 -37.01 10.67
CA ASN A 417 3.12 -36.81 12.12
C ASN A 417 1.68 -36.44 12.48
N VAL A 418 0.77 -37.40 12.27
CA VAL A 418 -0.69 -37.23 12.43
C VAL A 418 -1.06 -36.68 13.81
N ASP A 419 -0.33 -37.03 14.86
CA ASP A 419 -0.53 -36.52 16.21
C ASP A 419 -0.27 -34.99 16.31
N VAL A 420 0.73 -34.49 15.59
CA VAL A 420 1.04 -33.06 15.51
C VAL A 420 -0.01 -32.33 14.67
N ALA A 421 -0.43 -32.93 13.57
CA ALA A 421 -1.48 -32.41 12.71
C ALA A 421 -2.84 -32.32 13.43
N GLU A 422 -3.24 -33.36 14.16
CA GLU A 422 -4.47 -33.38 14.96
C GLU A 422 -4.41 -32.37 16.12
N ALA A 423 -3.22 -32.11 16.67
CA ALA A 423 -3.02 -31.07 17.67
C ALA A 423 -2.94 -29.65 17.05
N GLY A 424 -2.88 -29.53 15.72
CA GLY A 424 -2.85 -28.24 15.02
C GLY A 424 -1.61 -27.40 15.37
N VAL A 425 -0.46 -28.03 15.64
CA VAL A 425 0.75 -27.35 16.12
C VAL A 425 1.63 -26.93 14.96
N ASN A 426 2.27 -25.75 15.07
CA ASN A 426 3.28 -25.32 14.10
C ASN A 426 4.38 -26.39 13.95
N PRO A 427 4.61 -26.93 12.74
CA PRO A 427 5.48 -28.08 12.53
C PRO A 427 6.96 -27.78 12.80
N LEU A 428 7.44 -26.58 12.44
CA LEU A 428 8.82 -26.18 12.69
C LEU A 428 9.08 -26.05 14.18
N VAL A 429 8.18 -25.36 14.91
CA VAL A 429 8.27 -25.23 16.37
C VAL A 429 8.22 -26.61 17.01
N HIS A 430 7.29 -27.46 16.59
CA HIS A 430 7.22 -28.82 17.11
C HIS A 430 8.54 -29.57 16.90
N TYR A 431 9.13 -29.49 15.71
CA TYR A 431 10.40 -30.16 15.42
C TYR A 431 11.55 -29.66 16.31
N LEU A 432 11.72 -28.34 16.37
CA LEU A 432 12.83 -27.71 17.09
C LEU A 432 12.81 -28.04 18.58
N TYR A 433 11.62 -28.10 19.19
CA TYR A 433 11.46 -28.33 20.63
C TYR A 433 11.27 -29.80 21.01
N PHE A 434 10.69 -30.61 20.13
CA PHE A 434 10.30 -32.00 20.44
C PHE A 434 10.78 -32.98 19.37
N GLY A 435 10.41 -32.75 18.12
CA GLY A 435 10.58 -33.71 17.03
C GLY A 435 12.02 -34.18 16.82
N SER A 436 13.01 -33.31 16.99
CA SER A 436 14.43 -33.69 16.91
C SER A 436 14.81 -34.74 17.97
N THR A 437 14.37 -34.56 19.22
CA THR A 437 14.66 -35.49 20.32
C THR A 437 13.85 -36.79 20.23
N GLU A 438 12.69 -36.73 19.61
CA GLU A 438 11.84 -37.88 19.30
C GLU A 438 12.35 -38.68 18.09
N GLY A 439 13.32 -38.13 17.34
CA GLY A 439 13.88 -38.76 16.15
C GLY A 439 12.98 -38.69 14.92
N ARG A 440 12.15 -37.65 14.81
CA ARG A 440 11.33 -37.39 13.61
C ARG A 440 12.18 -36.85 12.46
N ASP A 441 11.72 -37.06 11.23
CA ASP A 441 12.35 -36.57 10.00
C ASP A 441 11.90 -35.14 9.66
N THR A 442 12.71 -34.37 8.91
CA THR A 442 12.41 -32.97 8.54
C THR A 442 11.70 -32.82 7.18
N PHE A 443 11.85 -33.78 6.27
CA PHE A 443 11.32 -33.81 4.90
C PHE A 443 11.73 -32.62 4.02
N GLN A 444 12.11 -32.88 2.76
CA GLN A 444 12.46 -31.81 1.83
C GLN A 444 11.21 -31.21 1.18
N ALA A 445 11.17 -29.88 1.08
CA ALA A 445 10.13 -29.14 0.37
C ALA A 445 10.26 -29.29 -1.16
N THR A 446 9.18 -29.10 -1.90
CA THR A 446 9.25 -28.99 -3.36
C THR A 446 10.03 -27.73 -3.76
N PRO A 447 11.04 -27.82 -4.64
CA PRO A 447 11.83 -26.67 -5.05
C PRO A 447 11.01 -25.80 -6.01
N GLU A 448 10.24 -24.86 -5.47
CA GLU A 448 9.47 -23.88 -6.25
C GLU A 448 10.09 -22.46 -6.21
N ALA A 449 11.26 -22.27 -5.60
CA ALA A 449 11.90 -20.95 -5.46
C ALA A 449 12.24 -20.28 -6.80
N THR A 450 11.43 -19.28 -7.17
CA THR A 450 11.73 -18.24 -8.17
C THR A 450 11.80 -16.85 -7.54
N GLY A 451 12.97 -16.48 -6.97
CA GLY A 451 13.52 -15.11 -6.75
C GLY A 451 13.03 -14.28 -5.54
N PRO A 452 13.77 -13.25 -5.03
CA PRO A 452 15.01 -12.61 -5.51
C PRO A 452 16.17 -12.45 -4.46
N GLN A 453 17.27 -13.21 -4.65
CA GLN A 453 18.65 -12.70 -4.50
C GLN A 453 19.57 -13.14 -5.65
N ALA A 454 19.04 -13.89 -6.62
CA ALA A 454 19.60 -14.03 -7.96
C ALA A 454 18.42 -14.27 -8.92
N PRO A 455 17.89 -13.25 -9.61
CA PRO A 455 16.68 -13.34 -10.46
C PRO A 455 16.73 -14.43 -11.55
N LEU A 456 17.88 -15.08 -11.74
CA LEU A 456 18.14 -16.03 -12.79
C LEU A 456 18.58 -17.41 -12.26
N VAL A 457 18.57 -17.69 -10.94
CA VAL A 457 18.89 -19.04 -10.44
C VAL A 457 17.62 -19.87 -10.38
N ASP A 458 17.51 -20.84 -11.30
CA ASP A 458 16.47 -21.86 -11.30
C ASP A 458 16.92 -22.99 -10.36
N ALA A 459 16.30 -23.08 -9.18
CA ALA A 459 16.65 -24.05 -8.15
C ALA A 459 16.59 -25.51 -8.65
N GLN A 460 15.59 -25.83 -9.48
CA GLN A 460 15.43 -27.18 -10.01
C GLN A 460 16.54 -27.52 -11.00
N PHE A 461 16.82 -26.63 -11.96
CA PHE A 461 17.95 -26.78 -12.88
C PHE A 461 19.27 -26.87 -12.12
N TYR A 462 19.47 -25.97 -11.16
CA TYR A 462 20.72 -25.87 -10.41
C TYR A 462 20.99 -27.15 -9.63
N PHE A 463 20.02 -27.67 -8.88
CA PHE A 463 20.20 -28.94 -8.17
C PHE A 463 20.38 -30.15 -9.09
N GLN A 464 19.66 -30.20 -10.23
CA GLN A 464 19.84 -31.27 -11.21
C GLN A 464 21.26 -31.32 -11.75
N ASN A 465 21.86 -30.15 -11.98
CA ASN A 465 23.20 -30.02 -12.52
C ASN A 465 24.29 -30.04 -11.43
N ASN A 466 23.92 -29.80 -10.18
CA ASN A 466 24.81 -29.69 -9.01
C ASN A 466 24.36 -30.63 -7.87
N PRO A 467 24.50 -31.96 -8.04
CA PRO A 467 23.98 -32.94 -7.08
C PRO A 467 24.69 -32.92 -5.73
N ASP A 468 25.89 -32.36 -5.66
CA ASP A 468 26.61 -32.08 -4.42
C ASP A 468 25.91 -30.99 -3.59
N VAL A 469 25.48 -29.90 -4.22
CA VAL A 469 24.71 -28.82 -3.57
C VAL A 469 23.36 -29.35 -3.10
N ALA A 470 22.68 -30.14 -3.94
CA ALA A 470 21.40 -30.77 -3.60
C ALA A 470 21.50 -31.72 -2.39
N LYS A 471 22.63 -32.43 -2.26
CA LYS A 471 22.87 -33.38 -1.17
C LYS A 471 23.13 -32.67 0.17
N GLU A 472 23.85 -31.56 0.13
CA GLU A 472 24.13 -30.75 1.33
C GLU A 472 22.92 -29.86 1.71
N GLY A 473 21.90 -29.77 0.85
CA GLY A 473 20.66 -29.05 1.12
C GLY A 473 20.84 -27.52 1.18
N VAL A 474 21.91 -27.00 0.58
CA VAL A 474 22.21 -25.57 0.56
C VAL A 474 21.32 -24.89 -0.48
N ASP A 475 20.77 -23.72 -0.16
CA ASP A 475 20.00 -22.91 -1.10
C ASP A 475 20.79 -22.65 -2.40
N PRO A 476 20.22 -22.96 -3.59
CA PRO A 476 20.90 -22.77 -4.87
C PRO A 476 21.34 -21.35 -5.14
N SER A 477 20.55 -20.35 -4.76
CA SER A 477 20.85 -18.94 -5.03
C SER A 477 22.02 -18.48 -4.17
N ARG A 478 22.02 -18.85 -2.89
CA ARG A 478 23.12 -18.59 -1.95
C ARG A 478 24.39 -19.31 -2.37
N HIS A 479 24.31 -20.61 -2.66
CA HIS A 479 25.47 -21.35 -3.15
C HIS A 479 26.01 -20.72 -4.44
N PHE A 480 25.12 -20.36 -5.37
CA PHE A 480 25.52 -19.72 -6.61
C PHE A 480 26.23 -18.39 -6.37
N ALA A 481 25.67 -17.52 -5.53
CA ALA A 481 26.22 -16.20 -5.22
C ALA A 481 27.58 -16.27 -4.50
N GLU A 482 27.75 -17.21 -3.57
CA GLU A 482 28.98 -17.37 -2.79
C GLU A 482 30.08 -18.11 -3.58
N PHE A 483 29.73 -19.17 -4.32
CA PHE A 483 30.69 -20.08 -4.95
C PHE A 483 30.38 -20.37 -6.42
N GLY A 484 29.11 -20.62 -6.75
CA GLY A 484 28.75 -21.23 -8.02
C GLY A 484 29.15 -20.45 -9.27
N TRP A 485 29.04 -19.12 -9.25
CA TRP A 485 29.46 -18.32 -10.41
C TRP A 485 30.98 -18.36 -10.63
N GLN A 486 31.77 -18.52 -9.56
CA GLN A 486 33.23 -18.68 -9.65
C GLN A 486 33.63 -20.09 -10.08
N GLU A 487 32.82 -21.08 -9.73
CA GLU A 487 32.98 -22.47 -10.12
C GLU A 487 32.49 -22.76 -11.54
N GLY A 488 31.90 -21.79 -12.22
CA GLY A 488 31.36 -21.95 -13.58
C GLY A 488 30.05 -22.73 -13.63
N ARG A 489 29.27 -22.76 -12.53
CA ARG A 489 27.99 -23.48 -12.46
C ARG A 489 26.87 -22.62 -13.01
N ASP A 490 26.24 -23.07 -14.09
CA ASP A 490 25.15 -22.31 -14.72
C ASP A 490 23.93 -22.16 -13.79
N PRO A 491 23.35 -20.96 -13.69
CA PRO A 491 22.24 -20.68 -12.79
C PRO A 491 20.89 -21.15 -13.36
N ASN A 492 20.76 -21.23 -14.69
CA ASN A 492 19.57 -21.74 -15.39
C ASN A 492 19.97 -22.23 -16.81
N ALA A 493 19.02 -22.81 -17.53
CA ALA A 493 19.27 -23.39 -18.86
C ALA A 493 19.64 -22.39 -19.97
N PHE A 494 19.47 -21.09 -19.75
CA PHE A 494 19.63 -20.01 -20.73
C PHE A 494 20.73 -18.99 -20.36
N PHE A 495 21.42 -19.18 -19.24
CA PHE A 495 22.60 -18.42 -18.86
C PHE A 495 23.78 -19.37 -18.72
N ASP A 496 24.81 -19.17 -19.54
CA ASP A 496 26.02 -20.01 -19.56
C ASP A 496 27.19 -19.15 -19.08
N ILE A 497 27.74 -19.50 -17.90
CA ILE A 497 28.78 -18.72 -17.23
C ILE A 497 30.06 -18.67 -18.07
N GLU A 498 30.46 -19.82 -18.62
CA GLU A 498 31.67 -19.91 -19.44
C GLU A 498 31.52 -19.12 -20.74
N TYR A 499 30.37 -19.27 -21.42
CA TYR A 499 30.05 -18.52 -22.62
C TYR A 499 30.05 -17.02 -22.35
N TYR A 500 29.37 -16.58 -21.30
CA TYR A 500 29.22 -15.16 -21.01
C TYR A 500 30.58 -14.53 -20.72
N LEU A 501 31.40 -15.14 -19.86
CA LEU A 501 32.75 -14.63 -19.56
C LEU A 501 33.69 -14.69 -20.78
N ALA A 502 33.57 -15.71 -21.64
CA ALA A 502 34.38 -15.81 -22.85
C ALA A 502 34.06 -14.71 -23.89
N ASN A 503 32.80 -14.30 -23.98
CA ASN A 503 32.37 -13.24 -24.91
C ASN A 503 32.47 -11.84 -24.28
N ASN A 504 32.62 -11.74 -22.96
CA ASN A 504 32.66 -10.50 -22.19
C ASN A 504 33.94 -10.41 -21.35
N VAL A 505 35.08 -10.25 -22.05
CA VAL A 505 36.43 -10.28 -21.46
C VAL A 505 36.63 -9.21 -20.38
N ASP A 506 35.96 -8.07 -20.51
CA ASP A 506 35.95 -7.00 -19.51
C ASP A 506 35.36 -7.46 -18.16
N VAL A 507 34.27 -8.23 -18.20
CA VAL A 507 33.63 -8.80 -17.00
C VAL A 507 34.54 -9.86 -16.37
N ALA A 508 35.15 -10.70 -17.20
CA ALA A 508 36.09 -11.73 -16.76
C ALA A 508 37.35 -11.14 -16.12
N GLU A 509 37.95 -10.11 -16.73
CA GLU A 509 39.13 -9.42 -16.18
C GLU A 509 38.82 -8.67 -14.89
N ALA A 510 37.59 -8.14 -14.76
CA ALA A 510 37.14 -7.45 -13.55
C ALA A 510 36.79 -8.41 -12.40
N GLY A 511 36.60 -9.71 -12.68
CA GLY A 511 36.20 -10.70 -11.68
C GLY A 511 34.82 -10.42 -11.08
N ILE A 512 33.91 -9.86 -11.87
CA ILE A 512 32.56 -9.50 -11.46
C ILE A 512 31.63 -10.70 -11.67
N ASN A 513 30.63 -10.87 -10.80
CA ASN A 513 29.59 -11.87 -10.97
C ASN A 513 28.87 -11.65 -12.33
N PRO A 514 28.97 -12.59 -13.29
CA PRO A 514 28.45 -12.42 -14.65
C PRO A 514 26.93 -12.28 -14.71
N VAL A 515 26.21 -12.96 -13.82
CA VAL A 515 24.73 -12.87 -13.74
C VAL A 515 24.31 -11.50 -13.28
N GLN A 516 24.93 -10.98 -12.22
CA GLN A 516 24.68 -9.62 -11.74
C GLN A 516 25.04 -8.58 -12.81
N HIS A 517 26.20 -8.73 -13.46
CA HIS A 517 26.59 -7.83 -14.55
C HIS A 517 25.57 -7.83 -15.69
N TYR A 518 25.08 -9.00 -16.10
CA TYR A 518 24.06 -9.09 -17.14
C TYR A 518 22.76 -8.39 -16.76
N LEU A 519 22.30 -8.60 -15.53
CA LEU A 519 21.07 -7.99 -15.02
C LEU A 519 21.15 -6.47 -14.98
N GLU A 520 22.28 -5.93 -14.49
CA GLU A 520 22.45 -4.49 -14.31
C GLU A 520 22.84 -3.75 -15.61
N TYR A 521 23.67 -4.36 -16.46
CA TYR A 521 24.26 -3.69 -17.62
C TYR A 521 24.15 -4.51 -18.90
N GLY A 522 24.50 -5.79 -18.85
CA GLY A 522 24.73 -6.58 -20.06
C GLY A 522 23.51 -6.72 -20.96
N ALA A 523 22.31 -6.88 -20.39
CA ALA A 523 21.07 -6.87 -21.16
C ALA A 523 20.84 -5.55 -21.90
N GLY A 524 21.02 -4.40 -21.23
CA GLY A 524 20.89 -3.08 -21.84
C GLY A 524 21.95 -2.78 -22.90
N GLU A 525 23.11 -3.43 -22.79
CA GLU A 525 24.19 -3.37 -23.79
C GLU A 525 23.99 -4.34 -24.96
N GLY A 526 22.96 -5.19 -24.93
CA GLY A 526 22.68 -6.19 -25.95
C GLY A 526 23.62 -7.40 -25.92
N ARG A 527 24.27 -7.68 -24.78
CA ARG A 527 25.11 -8.88 -24.62
C ARG A 527 24.23 -10.12 -24.53
N ASP A 528 24.71 -11.25 -25.04
CA ASP A 528 23.97 -12.51 -24.98
C ASP A 528 24.37 -13.33 -23.75
N PRO A 529 23.42 -13.79 -22.91
CA PRO A 529 23.70 -14.57 -21.70
C PRO A 529 24.14 -16.01 -22.00
N SER A 530 23.80 -16.55 -23.17
CA SER A 530 24.26 -17.86 -23.64
C SER A 530 24.13 -17.96 -25.16
N ALA A 531 24.68 -19.03 -25.75
CA ALA A 531 24.42 -19.34 -27.15
C ALA A 531 22.94 -19.75 -27.43
N ALA A 532 22.17 -20.07 -26.38
CA ALA A 532 20.78 -20.50 -26.50
C ALA A 532 19.78 -19.34 -26.39
N PHE A 533 20.24 -18.14 -26.02
CA PHE A 533 19.38 -16.98 -25.83
C PHE A 533 20.08 -15.74 -26.37
N SER A 534 19.54 -15.17 -27.46
CA SER A 534 19.99 -13.88 -27.98
C SER A 534 19.10 -12.76 -27.44
N THR A 535 19.74 -11.79 -26.79
CA THR A 535 19.08 -10.59 -26.26
C THR A 535 18.44 -9.79 -27.40
N GLU A 536 19.14 -9.62 -28.52
CA GLU A 536 18.65 -8.89 -29.69
C GLU A 536 17.44 -9.59 -30.33
N ASP A 537 17.56 -10.90 -30.62
CA ASP A 537 16.48 -11.65 -31.28
C ASP A 537 15.23 -11.73 -30.41
N TYR A 538 15.38 -11.91 -29.10
CA TYR A 538 14.24 -11.96 -28.18
C TYR A 538 13.48 -10.63 -28.14
N LEU A 539 14.20 -9.50 -28.04
CA LEU A 539 13.59 -8.17 -28.05
C LEU A 539 12.96 -7.84 -29.42
N ALA A 540 13.58 -8.27 -30.52
CA ALA A 540 13.02 -8.10 -31.86
C ALA A 540 11.73 -8.90 -32.06
N ALA A 541 11.62 -10.08 -31.43
CA ALA A 541 10.43 -10.92 -31.50
C ALA A 541 9.31 -10.46 -30.55
N ASN A 542 9.65 -9.76 -29.47
CA ASN A 542 8.74 -9.37 -28.39
C ASN A 542 8.84 -7.85 -28.13
N VAL A 543 8.24 -7.08 -29.04
CA VAL A 543 8.34 -5.61 -29.08
C VAL A 543 7.81 -4.95 -27.81
N ASP A 544 6.80 -5.54 -27.16
CA ASP A 544 6.26 -5.09 -25.88
C ASP A 544 7.31 -5.14 -24.77
N VAL A 545 8.13 -6.19 -24.74
CA VAL A 545 9.25 -6.33 -23.79
C VAL A 545 10.31 -5.27 -24.04
N ALA A 546 10.61 -5.00 -25.32
CA ALA A 546 11.55 -3.96 -25.72
C ALA A 546 11.07 -2.55 -25.36
N GLU A 547 9.78 -2.26 -25.54
CA GLU A 547 9.17 -0.99 -25.17
C GLU A 547 9.11 -0.80 -23.65
N ALA A 548 8.88 -1.87 -22.90
CA ALA A 548 8.88 -1.86 -21.43
C ALA A 548 10.28 -1.66 -20.83
N GLY A 549 11.35 -1.92 -21.60
CA GLY A 549 12.74 -1.78 -21.13
C GLY A 549 13.12 -2.76 -20.00
N VAL A 550 12.39 -3.87 -19.87
CA VAL A 550 12.65 -4.91 -18.86
C VAL A 550 13.77 -5.84 -19.32
N ASN A 551 14.43 -6.51 -18.37
CA ASN A 551 15.50 -7.45 -18.70
C ASN A 551 14.93 -8.65 -19.51
N PRO A 552 15.46 -8.95 -20.72
CA PRO A 552 14.84 -9.90 -21.64
C PRO A 552 14.93 -11.34 -21.17
N LEU A 553 16.06 -11.76 -20.59
CA LEU A 553 16.18 -13.12 -20.06
C LEU A 553 15.31 -13.29 -18.81
N GLN A 554 15.30 -12.30 -17.92
CA GLN A 554 14.45 -12.33 -16.72
C GLN A 554 12.97 -12.44 -17.13
N HIS A 555 12.51 -11.59 -18.04
CA HIS A 555 11.15 -11.65 -18.57
C HIS A 555 10.84 -13.00 -19.22
N TYR A 556 11.78 -13.57 -19.98
CA TYR A 556 11.56 -14.87 -20.62
C TYR A 556 11.38 -16.00 -19.60
N LEU A 557 12.20 -16.04 -18.55
CA LEU A 557 12.09 -17.03 -17.49
C LEU A 557 10.81 -16.85 -16.66
N GLU A 558 10.45 -15.61 -16.33
CA GLU A 558 9.27 -15.29 -15.49
C GLU A 558 7.95 -15.47 -16.26
N PHE A 559 7.88 -15.01 -17.51
CA PHE A 559 6.62 -14.96 -18.28
C PHE A 559 6.71 -15.67 -19.62
N GLY A 560 7.84 -15.49 -20.33
CA GLY A 560 7.95 -15.91 -21.73
C GLY A 560 7.79 -17.41 -21.98
N ILE A 561 8.27 -18.26 -21.08
CA ILE A 561 8.09 -19.72 -21.19
C ILE A 561 6.60 -20.10 -21.07
N ALA A 562 5.90 -19.56 -20.08
CA ALA A 562 4.49 -19.85 -19.83
C ALA A 562 3.58 -19.31 -20.95
N GLU A 563 3.92 -18.14 -21.49
CA GLU A 563 3.21 -17.48 -22.58
C GLU A 563 3.55 -18.07 -23.97
N GLY A 564 4.57 -18.92 -24.06
CA GLY A 564 5.06 -19.48 -25.33
C GLY A 564 5.68 -18.42 -26.25
N ARG A 565 6.31 -17.38 -25.67
CA ARG A 565 6.97 -16.30 -26.40
C ARG A 565 8.11 -16.85 -27.26
N PRO A 566 8.22 -16.45 -28.53
CA PRO A 566 9.29 -16.91 -29.40
C PRO A 566 10.64 -16.31 -28.97
N LEU A 567 11.71 -17.12 -29.02
CA LEU A 567 13.08 -16.68 -28.77
C LEU A 567 13.70 -15.86 -29.91
N ALA A 568 13.11 -15.92 -31.10
CA ALA A 568 13.57 -15.19 -32.28
C ALA A 568 12.40 -14.84 -33.22
N PRO A 569 12.54 -13.82 -34.08
CA PRO A 569 11.48 -13.42 -34.99
C PRO A 569 11.08 -14.56 -35.94
N VAL A 570 9.78 -14.75 -36.14
CA VAL A 570 9.30 -15.72 -37.12
C VAL A 570 9.57 -15.18 -38.53
N VAL A 571 10.53 -15.78 -39.23
CA VAL A 571 10.78 -15.50 -40.64
C VAL A 571 9.70 -16.19 -41.48
N GLU A 572 8.66 -15.45 -41.86
CA GLU A 572 7.68 -15.91 -42.85
C GLU A 572 8.40 -16.26 -44.18
N PRO A 573 8.18 -17.44 -44.76
CA PRO A 573 8.81 -17.80 -46.02
C PRO A 573 8.31 -16.85 -47.12
N VAL A 574 9.25 -16.16 -47.78
CA VAL A 574 8.95 -15.35 -48.97
C VAL A 574 8.26 -16.25 -50.00
N PRO A 575 7.01 -15.97 -50.41
CA PRO A 575 6.35 -16.79 -51.42
C PRO A 575 7.15 -16.67 -52.73
N ASP A 576 7.55 -17.81 -53.28
CA ASP A 576 8.27 -17.91 -54.55
C ASP A 576 7.59 -17.01 -55.61
N LEU A 577 8.31 -16.00 -56.07
CA LEU A 577 7.89 -15.16 -57.18
C LEU A 577 7.95 -16.02 -58.46
N VAL A 578 6.77 -16.45 -58.93
CA VAL A 578 6.57 -17.12 -60.23
C VAL A 578 6.57 -16.11 -61.37
#